data_AF-A0A937QQR4-F1
#
_entry.id   AF-A0A937QQR4-F1
#
_cell.length_a   1.000
_cell.length_b   1.000
_cell.length_c   1.000
_cell.angle_alpha   90.00
_cell.angle_beta   90.00
_cell.angle_gamma   90.00
#
_symmetry.space_group_name_H-M   'P 1'
#
loop_
_entity.id
_entity.type
_entity.pdbx_description
1 polymer ?
#
loop_
_entity_poly.entity_id
_entity_poly.type
_entity_poly.pdbx_seq_one_letter_code
_entity_poly.pdbx_strand_id
1 'polypeptide(L)'
;MPMFISTPVAIRVGNLRKIGSGKRPPFLVPVRTTNVALGKPVTASDAEPIIGEIDWITDGDKEAADGSFVELAPFLQYVTIDLEASHEIFAVVIWHYHKQARAYLDVIVQTADDSDFIMNVRTLFNNDIDNSAGLGVGTDMHYVETHKGELIDAKGAEARYVRLYSNGNCANDMNHYIEVEIYGRPAK
;
A
#
# COMPACT_ATOMS: atom_id res chain seq x y z
N MET A 1 21.64 -2.14 -19.04
CA MET A 1 21.59 -1.80 -17.60
C MET A 1 21.99 -0.35 -17.44
N PRO A 2 21.18 0.53 -16.84
CA PRO A 2 21.68 1.72 -16.20
C PRO A 2 21.91 1.44 -14.71
N MET A 3 23.14 1.65 -14.28
CA MET A 3 23.60 1.56 -12.90
C MET A 3 23.28 2.90 -12.23
N PHE A 4 22.41 2.91 -11.22
CA PHE A 4 22.21 4.10 -10.39
C PHE A 4 23.35 4.21 -9.37
N ILE A 5 24.17 5.27 -9.53
CA ILE A 5 25.14 5.73 -8.53
C ILE A 5 24.42 6.73 -7.64
N SER A 6 23.99 6.27 -6.47
CA SER A 6 23.88 7.12 -5.29
C SER A 6 24.39 6.32 -4.12
N THR A 7 25.28 6.90 -3.30
CA THR A 7 25.64 6.33 -2.01
C THR A 7 24.36 6.01 -1.24
N PRO A 8 24.14 4.77 -0.75
CA PRO A 8 22.92 4.47 -0.03
C PRO A 8 22.81 5.41 1.17
N VAL A 9 21.84 6.31 1.14
CA VAL A 9 21.50 7.12 2.30
C VAL A 9 20.99 6.14 3.34
N ALA A 10 21.62 6.13 4.52
CA ALA A 10 21.21 5.23 5.58
C ALA A 10 19.79 5.61 6.03
N ILE A 11 18.82 4.74 5.72
CA ILE A 11 17.44 4.90 6.20
C ILE A 11 17.43 4.69 7.70
N ARG A 12 17.11 5.75 8.45
CA ARG A 12 17.03 5.75 9.91
C ARG A 12 15.57 5.78 10.35
N VAL A 13 14.93 4.62 10.27
CA VAL A 13 13.55 4.41 10.73
C VAL A 13 13.53 3.32 11.79
N GLY A 14 12.76 3.52 12.86
CA GLY A 14 12.59 2.54 13.93
C GLY A 14 11.83 1.29 13.46
N ASN A 15 12.06 0.15 14.09
CA ASN A 15 11.38 -1.12 13.75
C ASN A 15 11.47 -1.49 12.25
N LEU A 16 12.60 -1.19 11.59
CA LEU A 16 12.81 -1.44 10.16
C LEU A 16 13.20 -2.90 9.89
N ARG A 17 12.46 -3.56 8.99
CA ARG A 17 12.75 -4.91 8.51
C ARG A 17 14.14 -4.95 7.87
N LYS A 18 14.91 -6.00 8.17
CA LYS A 18 16.18 -6.24 7.47
C LYS A 18 15.91 -6.41 5.98
N ILE A 19 16.66 -5.69 5.15
CA ILE A 19 16.57 -5.80 3.69
C ILE A 19 17.02 -7.22 3.29
N GLY A 20 16.08 -8.04 2.84
CA GLY A 20 16.36 -9.38 2.37
C GLY A 20 17.11 -9.35 1.02
N SER A 21 18.05 -10.27 0.84
CA SER A 21 18.65 -10.54 -0.46
C SER A 21 17.83 -11.59 -1.23
N GLY A 22 17.68 -11.42 -2.55
CA GLY A 22 17.02 -12.41 -3.41
C GLY A 22 15.54 -12.18 -3.70
N LYS A 23 14.89 -13.14 -4.37
CA LYS A 23 13.46 -13.06 -4.74
C LYS A 23 12.57 -13.28 -3.52
N ARG A 24 11.41 -12.59 -3.46
CA ARG A 24 10.38 -12.87 -2.45
C ARG A 24 9.92 -14.34 -2.62
N PRO A 25 9.78 -15.12 -1.53
CA PRO A 25 9.18 -16.44 -1.62
C PRO A 25 7.79 -16.38 -2.28
N PRO A 26 7.35 -17.43 -3.00
CA PRO A 26 5.99 -17.48 -3.51
C PRO A 26 4.98 -17.34 -2.37
N PHE A 27 3.93 -16.54 -2.59
CA PHE A 27 2.79 -16.44 -1.70
C PHE A 27 1.65 -17.26 -2.30
N LEU A 28 1.21 -18.30 -1.59
CA LEU A 28 0.19 -19.23 -2.09
C LEU A 28 -1.19 -18.72 -1.71
N VAL A 29 -2.08 -18.65 -2.69
CA VAL A 29 -3.49 -18.28 -2.53
C VAL A 29 -4.38 -19.38 -3.09
N PRO A 30 -5.66 -19.46 -2.68
CA PRO A 30 -6.61 -20.40 -3.27
C PRO A 30 -6.72 -20.25 -4.79
N VAL A 31 -7.09 -21.34 -5.46
CA VAL A 31 -7.39 -21.31 -6.91
C VAL A 31 -8.49 -20.29 -7.21
N ARG A 32 -8.42 -19.68 -8.40
CA ARG A 32 -9.34 -18.63 -8.88
C ARG A 32 -9.22 -17.30 -8.14
N THR A 33 -8.12 -17.09 -7.40
CA THR A 33 -7.74 -15.76 -6.90
C THR A 33 -7.20 -14.93 -8.07
N THR A 34 -7.67 -13.70 -8.21
CA THR A 34 -7.25 -12.73 -9.24
C THR A 34 -6.99 -11.36 -8.59
N ASN A 35 -6.30 -10.45 -9.28
CA ASN A 35 -6.29 -9.04 -8.88
C ASN A 35 -7.70 -8.46 -9.10
N VAL A 36 -8.46 -8.28 -8.02
CA VAL A 36 -9.83 -7.75 -8.02
C VAL A 36 -9.87 -6.23 -7.90
N ALA A 37 -8.72 -5.58 -7.67
CA ALA A 37 -8.58 -4.13 -7.65
C ALA A 37 -8.39 -3.52 -9.05
N LEU A 38 -7.97 -4.30 -10.04
CA LEU A 38 -7.63 -3.78 -11.37
C LEU A 38 -8.76 -2.94 -11.98
N GLY A 39 -8.48 -1.66 -12.24
CA GLY A 39 -9.42 -0.67 -12.79
C GLY A 39 -10.60 -0.33 -11.88
N LYS A 40 -10.50 -0.62 -10.57
CA LYS A 40 -11.55 -0.32 -9.60
C LYS A 40 -11.50 1.13 -9.14
N PRO A 41 -12.66 1.75 -8.84
CA PRO A 41 -12.73 3.12 -8.37
C PRO A 41 -11.87 3.33 -7.12
N VAL A 42 -11.12 4.42 -7.12
CA VAL A 42 -10.30 4.86 -5.99
C VAL A 42 -10.75 6.25 -5.57
N THR A 43 -10.87 6.47 -4.26
CA THR A 43 -11.02 7.80 -3.66
C THR A 43 -9.85 8.08 -2.74
N ALA A 44 -9.53 9.34 -2.50
CA ALA A 44 -8.42 9.73 -1.64
C ALA A 44 -8.83 10.87 -0.70
N SER A 45 -8.13 10.99 0.42
CA SER A 45 -8.25 12.16 1.32
C SER A 45 -7.82 13.45 0.66
N ASP A 46 -6.88 13.36 -0.28
CA ASP A 46 -6.47 14.42 -1.19
C ASP A 46 -7.01 14.11 -2.59
N ALA A 47 -8.11 14.78 -2.96
CA ALA A 47 -8.80 14.52 -4.22
C ALA A 47 -8.12 15.15 -5.44
N GLU A 48 -7.17 16.07 -5.24
CA GLU A 48 -6.43 16.76 -6.29
C GLU A 48 -4.93 16.55 -6.06
N PRO A 49 -4.40 15.35 -6.38
CA PRO A 49 -3.00 15.02 -6.14
C PRO A 49 -2.07 16.01 -6.85
N ILE A 50 -0.89 16.24 -6.26
CA ILE A 50 0.14 17.14 -6.79
C ILE A 50 0.67 16.61 -8.12
N ILE A 51 0.81 15.28 -8.23
CA ILE A 51 1.26 14.57 -9.43
C ILE A 51 0.36 13.34 -9.64
N GLY A 52 0.04 13.05 -10.89
CA GLY A 52 -0.67 11.85 -11.31
C GLY A 52 -2.19 11.94 -11.13
N GLU A 53 -2.87 10.84 -11.40
CA GLU A 53 -4.32 10.71 -11.29
C GLU A 53 -4.66 9.58 -10.30
N ILE A 54 -5.68 9.76 -9.46
CA ILE A 54 -6.04 8.79 -8.42
C ILE A 54 -6.31 7.38 -8.99
N ASP A 55 -6.85 7.29 -10.20
CA ASP A 55 -7.14 6.02 -10.87
C ASP A 55 -5.88 5.23 -11.27
N TRP A 56 -4.69 5.85 -11.29
CA TRP A 56 -3.43 5.14 -11.56
C TRP A 56 -3.07 4.15 -10.45
N ILE A 57 -3.64 4.32 -9.24
CA ILE A 57 -3.38 3.43 -8.10
C ILE A 57 -3.85 1.98 -8.36
N THR A 58 -4.73 1.76 -9.34
CA THR A 58 -5.23 0.42 -9.68
C THR A 58 -5.14 0.09 -11.17
N ASP A 59 -4.25 0.77 -11.92
CA ASP A 59 -4.19 0.66 -13.37
C ASP A 59 -3.36 -0.53 -13.90
N GLY A 60 -2.62 -1.20 -13.02
CA GLY A 60 -1.77 -2.33 -13.36
C GLY A 60 -0.29 -2.00 -13.57
N ASP A 61 0.09 -0.72 -13.68
CA ASP A 61 1.47 -0.26 -13.88
C ASP A 61 2.23 -0.21 -12.55
N LYS A 62 3.39 -0.86 -12.51
CA LYS A 62 4.23 -0.99 -11.30
C LYS A 62 5.58 -0.32 -11.49
N GLU A 63 5.77 0.36 -12.61
CA GLU A 63 7.04 0.96 -13.00
C GLU A 63 7.22 2.31 -12.32
N ALA A 64 8.37 2.53 -11.67
CA ALA A 64 8.72 3.81 -11.08
C ALA A 64 9.41 4.73 -12.12
N ALA A 65 8.80 4.91 -13.30
CA ALA A 65 9.26 5.90 -14.26
C ALA A 65 8.98 7.33 -13.76
N ASP A 66 9.66 8.33 -14.33
CA ASP A 66 9.45 9.72 -13.91
C ASP A 66 8.01 10.15 -14.23
N GLY A 67 7.24 10.48 -13.20
CA GLY A 67 5.83 10.83 -13.31
C GLY A 67 4.86 9.64 -13.30
N SER A 68 5.32 8.39 -13.13
CA SER A 68 4.47 7.19 -13.00
C SER A 68 4.12 6.90 -11.54
N PHE A 69 3.62 7.89 -10.82
CA PHE A 69 3.13 7.74 -9.45
C PHE A 69 2.13 8.86 -9.14
N VAL A 70 1.27 8.60 -8.16
CA VAL A 70 0.39 9.57 -7.54
C VAL A 70 1.10 10.18 -6.33
N GLU A 71 1.26 11.50 -6.30
CA GLU A 71 1.78 12.24 -5.15
C GLU A 71 0.65 12.95 -4.43
N LEU A 72 0.32 12.48 -3.21
CA LEU A 72 -0.66 13.14 -2.35
C LEU A 72 0.02 14.19 -1.47
N ALA A 73 -0.78 15.10 -0.93
CA ALA A 73 -0.37 16.10 0.03
C ALA A 73 0.43 15.52 1.23
N PRO A 74 1.20 16.38 1.94
CA PRO A 74 1.96 15.95 3.10
C PRO A 74 1.12 15.36 4.23
N PHE A 75 1.82 14.69 5.16
CA PHE A 75 1.28 14.12 6.39
C PHE A 75 0.28 12.98 6.14
N LEU A 76 -0.54 12.63 7.13
CA LEU A 76 -1.45 11.50 7.07
C LEU A 76 -2.45 11.68 5.93
N GLN A 77 -2.35 10.82 4.92
CA GLN A 77 -3.29 10.69 3.82
C GLN A 77 -3.80 9.26 3.74
N TYR A 78 -4.88 9.06 3.00
CA TYR A 78 -5.37 7.73 2.66
C TYR A 78 -5.95 7.66 1.25
N VAL A 79 -5.94 6.44 0.72
CA VAL A 79 -6.69 6.05 -0.49
C VAL A 79 -7.64 4.92 -0.13
N THR A 80 -8.83 4.91 -0.72
CA THR A 80 -9.86 3.88 -0.53
C THR A 80 -10.21 3.29 -1.89
N ILE A 81 -10.08 1.97 -2.01
CA ILE A 81 -10.44 1.21 -3.20
C ILE A 81 -11.80 0.57 -2.95
N ASP A 82 -12.77 0.84 -3.81
CA ASP A 82 -14.06 0.16 -3.84
C ASP A 82 -13.99 -1.05 -4.78
N LEU A 83 -14.01 -2.26 -4.24
CA LEU A 83 -14.00 -3.49 -5.06
C LEU A 83 -15.33 -3.73 -5.80
N GLU A 84 -16.32 -2.85 -5.60
CA GLU A 84 -17.69 -2.85 -6.13
C GLU A 84 -18.57 -4.03 -5.68
N ALA A 85 -17.96 -5.07 -5.14
CA ALA A 85 -18.62 -6.22 -4.53
C ALA A 85 -17.78 -6.75 -3.35
N SER A 86 -18.40 -7.56 -2.49
CA SER A 86 -17.68 -8.25 -1.43
C SER A 86 -16.80 -9.36 -2.00
N HIS A 87 -15.55 -9.41 -1.54
CA HIS A 87 -14.55 -10.39 -1.94
C HIS A 87 -13.92 -11.03 -0.71
N GLU A 88 -13.58 -12.32 -0.81
CA GLU A 88 -12.64 -12.98 0.09
C GLU A 88 -11.22 -12.59 -0.35
N ILE A 89 -10.53 -11.78 0.45
CA ILE A 89 -9.23 -11.17 0.14
C ILE A 89 -8.12 -11.99 0.79
N PHE A 90 -7.12 -12.39 0.00
CA PHE A 90 -5.99 -13.20 0.45
C PHE A 90 -4.68 -12.43 0.53
N ALA A 91 -4.48 -11.45 -0.34
CA ALA A 91 -3.31 -10.58 -0.26
C ALA A 91 -3.63 -9.16 -0.72
N VAL A 92 -2.94 -8.20 -0.13
CA VAL A 92 -2.80 -6.84 -0.65
C VAL A 92 -1.33 -6.64 -0.97
N VAL A 93 -1.03 -6.11 -2.15
CA VAL A 93 0.34 -5.74 -2.51
C VAL A 93 0.35 -4.26 -2.87
N ILE A 94 1.23 -3.52 -2.22
CA ILE A 94 1.32 -2.06 -2.36
C ILE A 94 2.66 -1.74 -2.99
N TRP A 95 2.66 -0.90 -4.01
CA TRP A 95 3.87 -0.27 -4.53
C TRP A 95 3.77 1.22 -4.24
N HIS A 96 4.62 1.69 -3.35
CA HIS A 96 4.93 3.12 -3.28
C HIS A 96 6.12 3.44 -4.21
N TYR A 97 6.57 4.70 -4.23
CA TYR A 97 7.71 5.11 -5.05
C TYR A 97 8.99 4.33 -4.70
N HIS A 98 9.56 3.65 -5.71
CA HIS A 98 10.66 2.69 -5.51
C HIS A 98 11.91 2.91 -6.38
N LYS A 99 11.97 4.02 -7.13
CA LYS A 99 13.18 4.41 -7.88
C LYS A 99 14.32 4.87 -6.96
N GLN A 100 14.00 5.29 -5.74
CA GLN A 100 14.96 5.59 -4.68
C GLN A 100 14.56 4.83 -3.41
N ALA A 101 15.54 4.42 -2.62
CA ALA A 101 15.27 3.72 -1.37
C ALA A 101 14.54 4.64 -0.39
N ARG A 102 13.31 4.27 -0.03
CA ARG A 102 12.46 4.97 0.94
C ARG A 102 11.77 3.96 1.84
N ALA A 103 11.50 4.35 3.08
CA ALA A 103 10.58 3.66 3.96
C ALA A 103 9.41 4.60 4.26
N TYR A 104 8.19 4.13 3.98
CA TYR A 104 6.96 4.87 4.25
C TYR A 104 6.55 4.68 5.69
N LEU A 105 6.09 5.78 6.30
CA LEU A 105 5.72 5.86 7.71
C LEU A 105 4.21 5.73 7.86
N ASP A 106 3.79 5.15 8.98
CA ASP A 106 2.40 4.98 9.40
C ASP A 106 1.50 4.40 8.29
N VAL A 107 2.05 3.44 7.56
CA VAL A 107 1.35 2.62 6.60
C VAL A 107 0.40 1.69 7.35
N ILE A 108 -0.88 1.88 7.10
CA ILE A 108 -1.96 1.11 7.69
C ILE A 108 -2.87 0.62 6.58
N VAL A 109 -3.20 -0.67 6.58
CA VAL A 109 -4.15 -1.25 5.64
C VAL A 109 -5.34 -1.78 6.40
N GLN A 110 -6.52 -1.27 6.06
CA GLN A 110 -7.78 -1.70 6.62
C GLN A 110 -8.73 -2.20 5.54
N THR A 111 -9.59 -3.14 5.91
CA THR A 111 -10.72 -3.58 5.09
C THR A 111 -12.03 -3.29 5.81
N ALA A 112 -13.10 -3.00 5.08
CA ALA A 112 -14.44 -2.78 5.63
C ALA A 112 -15.55 -3.21 4.66
N ASP A 113 -16.76 -3.36 5.17
CA ASP A 113 -17.95 -3.68 4.37
C ASP A 113 -18.61 -2.41 3.77
N ASP A 114 -18.36 -1.25 4.37
CA ASP A 114 -18.88 0.06 3.97
C ASP A 114 -17.77 1.09 3.71
N SER A 115 -18.11 2.12 2.94
CA SER A 115 -17.18 3.20 2.54
C SER A 115 -16.75 4.09 3.70
N ASP A 116 -17.54 4.14 4.77
CA ASP A 116 -17.27 4.98 5.94
C ASP A 116 -16.36 4.28 6.96
N PHE A 117 -16.01 3.01 6.72
CA PHE A 117 -15.18 2.17 7.59
C PHE A 117 -15.77 2.08 9.00
N ILE A 118 -17.05 1.68 9.09
CA ILE A 118 -17.76 1.49 10.36
C ILE A 118 -18.05 -0.01 10.63
N MET A 119 -18.41 -0.76 9.60
CA MET A 119 -18.83 -2.16 9.67
C MET A 119 -17.67 -3.09 9.35
N ASN A 120 -17.44 -4.05 10.26
CA ASN A 120 -16.47 -5.13 10.10
C ASN A 120 -15.06 -4.65 9.71
N VAL A 121 -14.63 -3.52 10.28
CA VAL A 121 -13.28 -2.98 10.06
C VAL A 121 -12.23 -3.95 10.58
N ARG A 122 -11.27 -4.32 9.73
CA ARG A 122 -10.14 -5.17 10.09
C ARG A 122 -8.84 -4.52 9.64
N THR A 123 -7.89 -4.35 10.56
CA THR A 123 -6.53 -3.92 10.24
C THR A 123 -5.70 -5.13 9.81
N LEU A 124 -5.20 -5.11 8.57
CA LEU A 124 -4.36 -6.16 7.99
C LEU A 124 -2.86 -5.91 8.22
N PHE A 125 -2.47 -4.63 8.27
CA PHE A 125 -1.10 -4.18 8.44
C PHE A 125 -1.12 -2.83 9.14
N ASN A 126 -0.20 -2.59 10.08
CA ASN A 126 0.00 -1.31 10.74
C ASN A 126 1.45 -1.18 11.24
N ASN A 127 2.23 -0.28 10.62
CA ASN A 127 3.59 0.07 11.07
C ASN A 127 3.68 1.41 11.84
N ASP A 128 2.54 2.03 12.20
CA ASP A 128 2.45 3.22 13.04
C ASP A 128 2.77 2.85 14.51
N ILE A 129 4.05 2.88 14.87
CA ILE A 129 4.53 2.41 16.18
C ILE A 129 4.25 3.39 17.34
N ASP A 130 3.86 4.62 17.05
CA ASP A 130 3.60 5.66 18.06
C ASP A 130 2.15 6.15 18.07
N ASN A 131 1.28 5.54 17.25
CA ASN A 131 -0.14 5.87 17.09
C ASN A 131 -0.35 7.33 16.62
N SER A 132 0.58 7.86 15.83
CA SER A 132 0.48 9.21 15.27
C SER A 132 -0.64 9.33 14.23
N ALA A 133 -1.07 8.24 13.60
CA ALA A 133 -2.25 8.20 12.72
C ALA A 133 -3.57 8.09 13.49
N GLY A 134 -3.54 7.80 14.80
CA GLY A 134 -4.74 7.68 15.64
C GLY A 134 -5.58 6.42 15.41
N LEU A 135 -5.06 5.42 14.70
CA LEU A 135 -5.75 4.18 14.33
C LEU A 135 -5.28 2.94 15.14
N GLY A 136 -4.60 3.19 16.25
CA GLY A 136 -4.02 2.19 17.15
C GLY A 136 -2.52 2.00 16.91
N VAL A 137 -1.82 1.58 17.97
CA VAL A 137 -0.38 1.28 17.92
C VAL A 137 -0.15 0.03 17.07
N GLY A 138 0.59 0.21 15.99
CA GLY A 138 1.04 -0.83 15.07
C GLY A 138 2.12 -1.72 15.65
N THR A 139 2.19 -2.95 15.12
CA THR A 139 3.21 -3.93 15.50
C THR A 139 4.01 -4.44 14.30
N ASP A 140 3.59 -4.08 13.08
CA ASP A 140 4.29 -4.45 11.87
C ASP A 140 5.56 -3.61 11.70
N MET A 141 6.55 -4.22 11.06
CA MET A 141 7.81 -3.55 10.79
C MET A 141 7.67 -2.58 9.63
N HIS A 142 8.38 -1.45 9.71
CA HIS A 142 8.67 -0.64 8.54
C HIS A 142 9.43 -1.49 7.51
N TYR A 143 9.30 -1.13 6.24
CA TYR A 143 9.99 -1.79 5.14
C TYR A 143 10.61 -0.74 4.22
N VAL A 144 11.68 -1.12 3.54
CA VAL A 144 12.24 -0.32 2.44
C VAL A 144 11.52 -0.74 1.17
N GLU A 145 10.93 0.22 0.49
CA GLU A 145 10.18 -0.02 -0.73
C GLU A 145 11.10 -0.49 -1.88
N THR A 146 10.60 -1.40 -2.71
CA THR A 146 11.31 -1.96 -3.87
C THR A 146 10.33 -2.23 -5.01
N HIS A 147 10.83 -2.56 -6.20
CA HIS A 147 9.99 -3.02 -7.33
C HIS A 147 9.09 -4.24 -7.02
N LYS A 148 9.27 -4.91 -5.87
CA LYS A 148 8.44 -6.05 -5.44
C LYS A 148 7.20 -5.60 -4.66
N GLY A 149 7.06 -4.32 -4.34
CA GLY A 149 6.05 -3.78 -3.43
C GLY A 149 6.22 -4.30 -2.00
N GLU A 150 5.23 -4.06 -1.15
CA GLU A 150 5.03 -4.75 0.13
C GLU A 150 3.82 -5.67 0.03
N LEU A 151 4.02 -6.96 0.34
CA LEU A 151 2.95 -7.96 0.35
C LEU A 151 2.42 -8.14 1.77
N ILE A 152 1.11 -8.01 1.91
CA ILE A 152 0.37 -8.13 3.15
C ILE A 152 -0.58 -9.33 3.02
N ASP A 153 -0.50 -10.26 3.98
CA ASP A 153 -1.39 -11.43 4.06
C ASP A 153 -2.73 -11.02 4.68
N ALA A 154 -3.80 -11.06 3.89
CA ALA A 154 -5.14 -10.70 4.32
C ALA A 154 -5.92 -11.88 4.94
N LYS A 155 -5.37 -13.10 4.91
CA LYS A 155 -5.89 -14.30 5.58
C LYS A 155 -7.35 -14.64 5.26
N GLY A 156 -7.84 -14.27 4.08
CA GLY A 156 -9.22 -14.53 3.66
C GLY A 156 -10.23 -13.54 4.24
N ALA A 157 -9.81 -12.31 4.56
CA ALA A 157 -10.74 -11.27 5.02
C ALA A 157 -11.84 -11.02 3.98
N GLU A 158 -13.10 -11.13 4.39
CA GLU A 158 -14.24 -10.78 3.53
C GLU A 158 -14.57 -9.30 3.69
N ALA A 159 -14.51 -8.53 2.59
CA ALA A 159 -14.78 -7.10 2.58
C ALA A 159 -15.07 -6.57 1.16
N ARG A 160 -15.64 -5.36 1.08
CA ARG A 160 -15.82 -4.62 -0.19
C ARG A 160 -14.79 -3.49 -0.35
N TYR A 161 -14.43 -2.83 0.74
CA TYR A 161 -13.55 -1.67 0.69
C TYR A 161 -12.20 -1.99 1.31
N VAL A 162 -11.14 -1.44 0.71
CA VAL A 162 -9.78 -1.49 1.26
C VAL A 162 -9.24 -0.08 1.32
N ARG A 163 -8.78 0.36 2.50
CA ARG A 163 -8.19 1.68 2.71
C ARG A 163 -6.75 1.55 3.15
N LEU A 164 -5.90 2.35 2.55
CA LEU A 164 -4.47 2.40 2.79
C LEU A 164 -4.14 3.81 3.27
N TYR A 165 -3.60 3.92 4.47
CA TYR A 165 -3.07 5.15 5.02
C TYR A 165 -1.54 5.20 4.82
N SER A 166 -0.99 6.40 4.77
CA SER A 166 0.44 6.68 4.88
C SER A 166 0.67 8.10 5.41
N ASN A 167 1.78 8.33 6.12
CA ASN A 167 2.12 9.61 6.75
C ASN A 167 3.54 10.05 6.38
N GLY A 168 3.78 10.19 5.08
CA GLY A 168 5.08 10.56 4.55
C GLY A 168 6.07 9.38 4.50
N ASN A 169 7.35 9.71 4.39
CA ASN A 169 8.42 8.73 4.28
C ASN A 169 9.75 9.27 4.85
N CYS A 170 10.77 8.42 4.89
CA CYS A 170 12.07 8.81 5.46
C CYS A 170 12.85 9.89 4.68
N ALA A 171 12.38 10.33 3.51
CA ALA A 171 13.01 11.36 2.68
C ALA A 171 12.25 12.69 2.68
N ASN A 172 10.92 12.68 2.82
CA ASN A 172 10.07 13.87 2.91
C ASN A 172 8.68 13.53 3.49
N ASP A 173 7.86 14.55 3.69
CA ASP A 173 6.54 14.42 4.31
C ASP A 173 5.43 13.99 3.34
N MET A 174 5.75 13.71 2.07
CA MET A 174 4.78 13.39 1.00
C MET A 174 4.49 11.89 0.90
N ASN A 175 3.31 11.55 0.37
CA ASN A 175 2.88 10.18 0.13
C ASN A 175 2.91 9.86 -1.37
N HIS A 176 3.42 8.70 -1.75
CA HIS A 176 3.52 8.31 -3.16
C HIS A 176 2.97 6.91 -3.37
N TYR A 177 1.94 6.78 -4.19
CA TYR A 177 1.42 5.48 -4.62
C TYR A 177 1.76 5.27 -6.09
N ILE A 178 2.23 4.07 -6.42
CA ILE A 178 2.36 3.62 -7.81
C ILE A 178 1.18 2.72 -8.12
N GLU A 179 0.93 1.70 -7.30
CA GLU A 179 -0.08 0.69 -7.57
C GLU A 179 -0.49 -0.02 -6.27
N VAL A 180 -1.74 -0.47 -6.22
CA VAL A 180 -2.26 -1.38 -5.21
C VAL A 180 -2.98 -2.52 -5.91
N GLU A 181 -2.48 -3.73 -5.70
CA GLU A 181 -3.16 -4.95 -6.14
C GLU A 181 -3.82 -5.65 -4.95
N ILE A 182 -5.09 -6.04 -5.13
CA ILE A 182 -5.83 -6.79 -4.13
C ILE A 182 -6.17 -8.15 -4.74
N TYR A 183 -5.60 -9.21 -4.18
CA TYR A 183 -5.79 -10.57 -4.65
C TYR A 183 -6.90 -11.24 -3.85
N GLY A 184 -8.02 -11.48 -4.52
CA GLY A 184 -9.20 -12.10 -3.91
C GLY A 184 -10.03 -12.89 -4.91
N ARG A 185 -11.18 -13.38 -4.43
CA ARG A 185 -12.25 -13.98 -5.24
C ARG A 185 -13.61 -13.51 -4.70
N PRO A 186 -14.70 -13.61 -5.47
CA PRO A 186 -16.02 -13.24 -4.97
C PRO A 186 -16.34 -13.94 -3.64
N ALA A 187 -16.89 -13.19 -2.68
CA ALA A 187 -17.40 -13.75 -1.43
C ALA A 187 -18.57 -14.72 -1.73
N LYS A 188 -18.81 -15.66 -0.81
CA LYS A 188 -19.82 -16.72 -0.97
C LYS A 188 -21.24 -16.26 -0.66
#